data_AF-A0A4Z2C8Y0-F1
#
_entry.id   AF-A0A4Z2C8Y0-F1
#
_cell.length_a   1.000
_cell.length_b   1.000
_cell.length_c   1.000
_cell.angle_alpha   90.00
_cell.angle_beta   90.00
_cell.angle_gamma   90.00
#
_symmetry.space_group_name_H-M   'P 1'
#
loop_
_entity.id
_entity.type
_entity.pdbx_description
1 polymer ?
#
loop_
_entity_poly.entity_id
_entity_poly.type
_entity_poly.pdbx_seq_one_letter_code
_entity_poly.pdbx_strand_id
1 'polypeptide(L)'
;MENEKNDKDKKINELERQMKDQSKKVASLKHKEQVEKSKNARLMEEARKREDNLSENSQQAKDTLRQKVERIEELEEALRESVQINAEREMVLAQEESARSLQEKQMEELLGAMEKVKQELESMRAKLASTQQSLCEKEAHLSTLRAERRKHLEEVLEMKQEALLAAISEKDANIALLELSSSKKKKTQDEVALLKREKDRLVQQLKQQTQNRMKLMADNYEDDHLKTAPDHANHKPSPDQMVPPLLALSQNRSKLKLYIAHLTDLCHDRDPSILSQLTPPSHYHHSNPEDWEEELQKMSVEQLEWELEVCEKESGELQEYANSVLQQIADYCPDILEQVVNALEESC
;
A
#
# COMPACT_ATOMS: atom_id res chain seq x y z
N MET A 1 100.39 -34.28 121.67
CA MET A 1 99.00 -33.86 121.39
C MET A 1 98.89 -32.51 120.65
N GLU A 2 99.98 -31.86 120.24
CA GLU A 2 99.92 -30.55 119.52
C GLU A 2 100.09 -30.68 117.99
N ASN A 3 100.90 -31.64 117.52
CA ASN A 3 101.08 -31.90 116.08
C ASN A 3 99.85 -32.50 115.38
N GLU A 4 99.06 -33.34 116.07
CA GLU A 4 97.83 -33.91 115.49
C GLU A 4 96.71 -32.88 115.28
N LYS A 5 96.72 -31.76 116.03
CA LYS A 5 95.73 -30.70 115.89
C LYS A 5 96.01 -29.84 114.65
N ASN A 6 97.28 -29.50 114.42
CA ASN A 6 97.70 -28.72 113.25
C ASN A 6 97.49 -29.45 111.91
N ASP A 7 97.69 -30.76 111.87
CA ASP A 7 97.43 -31.54 110.65
C ASP A 7 95.93 -31.68 110.38
N LYS A 8 95.11 -31.76 111.42
CA LYS A 8 93.65 -31.73 111.29
C LYS A 8 93.15 -30.37 110.80
N ASP A 9 93.68 -29.25 111.30
CA ASP A 9 93.28 -27.90 110.86
C ASP A 9 93.70 -27.58 109.41
N LYS A 10 94.84 -28.09 108.94
CA LYS A 10 95.22 -28.00 107.52
C LYS A 10 94.31 -28.85 106.63
N LYS A 11 93.95 -30.05 107.10
CA LYS A 11 93.02 -30.94 106.39
C LYS A 11 91.63 -30.30 106.28
N ILE A 12 91.16 -29.64 107.34
CA ILE A 12 89.88 -28.92 107.37
C ILE A 12 89.89 -27.76 106.37
N ASN A 13 90.93 -26.91 106.37
CA ASN A 13 91.00 -25.79 105.42
C ASN A 13 91.07 -26.25 103.96
N GLU A 14 91.80 -27.34 103.66
CA GLU A 14 91.85 -27.88 102.30
C GLU A 14 90.50 -28.51 101.89
N LEU A 15 89.82 -29.19 102.81
CA LEU A 15 88.47 -29.72 102.58
C LEU A 15 87.43 -28.61 102.41
N GLU A 16 87.51 -27.53 103.18
CA GLU A 16 86.65 -26.35 103.02
C GLU A 16 86.89 -25.65 101.69
N ARG A 17 88.15 -25.56 101.24
CA ARG A 17 88.49 -25.03 99.92
C ARG A 17 87.95 -25.92 98.80
N GLN A 18 88.13 -27.24 98.91
CA GLN A 18 87.55 -28.21 97.97
C GLN A 18 86.02 -28.17 97.95
N MET A 19 85.36 -28.03 99.10
CA MET A 19 83.91 -27.89 99.21
C MET A 19 83.40 -26.59 98.57
N LYS A 20 84.15 -25.49 98.72
CA LYS A 20 83.83 -24.19 98.10
C LYS A 20 84.00 -24.22 96.59
N ASP A 21 85.06 -24.86 96.10
CA ASP A 21 85.29 -25.02 94.66
C ASP A 21 84.32 -26.02 94.03
N GLN A 22 83.98 -27.12 94.72
CA GLN A 22 82.90 -28.01 94.32
C GLN A 22 81.55 -27.28 94.29
N SER A 23 81.24 -26.45 95.30
CA SER A 23 80.00 -25.67 95.34
C SER A 23 79.91 -24.66 94.19
N LYS A 24 81.01 -23.95 93.87
CA LYS A 24 81.07 -23.07 92.69
C LYS A 24 80.91 -23.83 91.38
N LYS A 25 81.50 -25.03 91.28
CA LYS A 25 81.39 -25.89 90.09
C LYS A 25 79.96 -26.41 89.91
N VAL A 26 79.29 -26.80 90.99
CA VAL A 26 77.87 -27.18 90.98
C VAL A 26 76.98 -25.99 90.61
N ALA A 27 77.25 -24.80 91.13
CA ALA A 27 76.50 -23.58 90.77
C ALA A 27 76.69 -23.22 89.28
N SER A 28 77.92 -23.32 88.76
CA SER A 28 78.22 -23.11 87.34
C SER A 28 77.54 -24.14 86.44
N LEU A 29 77.53 -25.42 86.85
CA LEU A 29 76.82 -26.48 86.12
C LEU A 29 75.30 -26.24 86.12
N LYS A 30 74.71 -25.85 87.25
CA LYS A 30 73.27 -25.50 87.31
C LYS A 30 72.93 -24.32 86.40
N HIS A 31 73.76 -23.28 86.37
CA HIS A 31 73.53 -22.14 85.48
C HIS A 31 73.68 -22.56 84.01
N LYS A 32 74.71 -23.35 83.66
CA LYS A 32 74.89 -23.87 82.31
C LYS A 32 73.72 -24.75 81.87
N GLU A 33 73.24 -25.63 82.75
CA GLU A 33 72.07 -26.47 82.51
C GLU A 33 70.79 -25.64 82.34
N GLN A 34 70.60 -24.58 83.14
CA GLN A 34 69.48 -23.66 83.00
C GLN A 34 69.53 -22.88 81.67
N VAL A 35 70.72 -22.42 81.27
CA VAL A 35 70.94 -21.74 79.98
C VAL A 35 70.69 -22.68 78.81
N GLU A 36 71.21 -23.92 78.86
CA GLU A 36 70.95 -24.94 77.85
C GLU A 36 69.46 -25.34 77.79
N LYS A 37 68.79 -25.46 78.93
CA LYS A 37 67.35 -25.71 78.98
C LYS A 37 66.55 -24.56 78.37
N SER A 38 66.93 -23.31 78.64
CA SER A 38 66.32 -22.13 78.01
C SER A 38 66.58 -22.07 76.51
N LYS A 39 67.78 -22.46 76.06
CA LYS A 39 68.15 -22.50 74.64
C LYS A 39 67.38 -23.60 73.91
N ASN A 40 67.26 -24.78 74.49
CA ASN A 40 66.45 -25.87 73.95
C ASN A 40 64.96 -25.51 73.89
N ALA A 41 64.42 -24.83 74.91
CA ALA A 41 63.05 -24.35 74.89
C ALA A 41 62.81 -23.37 73.73
N ARG A 42 63.73 -22.43 73.48
CA ARG A 42 63.64 -21.50 72.34
C ARG A 42 63.74 -22.22 70.99
N LEU A 43 64.64 -23.20 70.84
CA LEU A 43 64.75 -23.98 69.61
C LEU A 43 63.47 -24.78 69.31
N MET A 44 62.83 -25.34 70.34
CA MET A 44 61.54 -26.03 70.19
C MET A 44 60.41 -25.07 69.82
N GLU A 45 60.40 -23.86 70.38
CA GLU A 45 59.42 -22.81 70.03
C GLU A 45 59.63 -22.31 68.58
N GLU A 46 60.87 -22.11 68.15
CA GLU A 46 61.18 -21.79 66.75
C GLU A 46 60.83 -22.92 65.79
N ALA A 47 61.07 -24.18 66.17
CA ALA A 47 60.68 -25.34 65.36
C ALA A 47 59.16 -25.41 65.18
N ARG A 48 58.39 -25.20 66.27
CA ARG A 48 56.92 -25.12 66.21
C ARG A 48 56.44 -23.97 65.32
N LYS A 49 56.99 -22.76 65.48
CA LYS A 49 56.63 -21.62 64.61
C LYS A 49 56.93 -21.88 63.14
N ARG A 50 58.05 -22.55 62.82
CA ARG A 50 58.36 -22.95 61.44
C ARG A 50 57.37 -23.99 60.91
N GLU A 51 56.99 -24.96 61.75
CA GLU A 51 55.98 -25.97 61.40
C GLU A 51 54.60 -25.34 61.17
N ASP A 52 54.17 -24.44 62.05
CA ASP A 52 52.91 -23.71 61.92
C ASP A 52 52.89 -22.86 60.65
N ASN A 53 53.97 -22.10 60.37
CA ASN A 53 54.09 -21.30 59.15
C ASN A 53 54.10 -22.17 57.88
N LEU A 54 54.76 -23.34 57.92
CA LEU A 54 54.78 -24.28 56.79
C LEU A 54 53.39 -24.89 56.58
N SER A 55 52.68 -25.21 57.66
CA SER A 55 51.31 -25.72 57.64
C SER A 55 50.35 -24.68 57.06
N GLU A 56 50.45 -23.42 57.51
CA GLU A 56 49.65 -22.30 57.01
C GLU A 56 49.91 -22.02 55.53
N ASN A 57 51.19 -21.96 55.11
CA ASN A 57 51.54 -21.76 53.70
C ASN A 57 51.10 -22.94 52.81
N SER A 58 51.15 -24.18 53.34
CA SER A 58 50.62 -25.36 52.65
C SER A 58 49.10 -25.28 52.50
N GLN A 59 48.39 -24.84 53.53
CA GLN A 59 46.94 -24.67 53.49
C GLN A 59 46.54 -23.58 52.49
N GLN A 60 47.20 -22.43 52.51
CA GLN A 60 46.97 -21.35 51.56
C GLN A 60 47.19 -21.78 50.10
N ALA A 61 48.22 -22.59 49.84
CA ALA A 61 48.48 -23.14 48.51
C ALA A 61 47.36 -24.11 48.05
N LYS A 62 46.85 -24.95 48.96
CA LYS A 62 45.72 -25.84 48.68
C LYS A 62 44.44 -25.06 48.39
N ASP A 63 44.17 -24.02 49.17
CA ASP A 63 42.98 -23.18 48.98
C ASP A 63 43.05 -22.43 47.65
N THR A 64 44.22 -21.89 47.30
CA THR A 64 44.46 -21.24 46.00
C THR A 64 44.28 -22.23 44.84
N LEU A 65 44.80 -23.45 44.98
CA LEU A 65 44.63 -24.49 43.97
C LEU A 65 43.16 -24.84 43.78
N ARG A 66 42.41 -25.00 44.87
CA ARG A 66 40.97 -25.29 44.84
C ARG A 66 40.20 -24.19 44.12
N GLN A 67 40.45 -22.92 44.45
CA GLN A 67 39.83 -21.78 43.77
C GLN A 67 40.15 -21.76 42.27
N LYS A 68 41.37 -22.12 41.88
CA LYS A 68 41.75 -22.23 40.46
C LYS A 68 41.02 -23.36 39.76
N VAL A 69 40.83 -24.50 40.42
CA VAL A 69 40.06 -25.63 39.86
C VAL A 69 38.60 -25.25 39.67
N GLU A 70 37.96 -24.66 40.70
CA GLU A 70 36.58 -24.16 40.62
C GLU A 70 36.44 -23.14 39.47
N ARG A 71 37.42 -22.22 39.32
CA ARG A 71 37.43 -21.25 38.22
C ARG A 71 37.60 -21.90 36.85
N ILE A 72 38.38 -22.98 36.74
CA ILE A 72 38.55 -23.72 35.48
C ILE A 72 37.23 -24.41 35.11
N GLU A 73 36.57 -25.06 36.07
CA GLU A 73 35.28 -25.72 35.85
C GLU A 73 34.21 -24.73 35.37
N GLU A 74 34.12 -23.54 35.96
CA GLU A 74 33.22 -22.46 35.50
C GLU A 74 33.50 -22.03 34.05
N LEU A 75 34.78 -21.88 33.69
CA LEU A 75 35.17 -21.47 32.33
C LEU A 75 34.91 -22.56 31.30
N GLU A 76 35.10 -23.83 31.69
CA GLU A 76 34.75 -24.97 30.83
C GLU A 76 33.24 -25.05 30.60
N GLU A 77 32.43 -24.79 31.62
CA GLU A 77 30.98 -24.77 31.48
C GLU A 77 30.52 -23.62 30.58
N ALA A 78 31.02 -22.41 30.81
CA ALA A 78 30.74 -21.25 29.94
C ALA A 78 31.18 -21.49 28.48
N LEU A 79 32.28 -22.22 28.28
CA LEU A 79 32.74 -22.60 26.94
C LEU A 79 31.80 -23.62 26.29
N ARG A 80 31.34 -24.63 27.05
CA ARG A 80 30.35 -25.61 26.57
C ARG A 80 29.06 -24.91 26.14
N GLU A 81 28.54 -24.01 26.96
CA GLU A 81 27.37 -23.18 26.64
C GLU A 81 27.61 -22.31 25.41
N SER A 82 28.77 -21.65 25.32
CA SER A 82 29.10 -20.81 24.16
C SER A 82 29.17 -21.60 22.85
N VAL A 83 29.68 -22.83 22.89
CA VAL A 83 29.73 -23.71 21.71
C VAL A 83 28.33 -24.17 21.32
N GLN A 84 27.49 -24.53 22.30
CA GLN A 84 26.11 -24.91 22.05
C GLN A 84 25.32 -23.75 21.41
N ILE A 85 25.40 -22.54 21.98
CA ILE A 85 24.75 -21.35 21.44
C ILE A 85 25.22 -21.07 20.00
N ASN A 86 26.52 -21.25 19.71
CA ASN A 86 27.03 -21.04 18.36
C ASN A 86 26.47 -22.06 17.36
N ALA A 87 26.35 -23.33 17.75
CA ALA A 87 25.74 -24.36 16.90
C ALA A 87 24.25 -24.10 16.64
N GLU A 88 23.49 -23.70 17.67
CA GLU A 88 22.09 -23.31 17.54
C GLU A 88 21.93 -22.11 16.60
N ARG A 89 22.80 -21.11 16.73
CA ARG A 89 22.81 -19.93 15.86
C ARG A 89 23.11 -20.28 14.41
N GLU A 90 24.08 -21.15 14.14
CA GLU A 90 24.40 -21.59 12.79
C GLU A 90 23.24 -22.35 12.14
N MET A 91 22.52 -23.18 12.91
CA MET A 91 21.33 -23.87 12.43
C MET A 91 20.21 -22.88 12.06
N VAL A 92 19.94 -21.88 12.90
CA VAL A 92 18.97 -20.82 12.59
C VAL A 92 19.39 -20.02 11.36
N LEU A 93 20.68 -19.66 11.24
CA LEU A 93 21.18 -18.95 10.05
C LEU A 93 20.97 -19.75 8.76
N ALA A 94 21.24 -21.06 8.78
CA ALA A 94 21.01 -21.92 7.62
C ALA A 94 19.51 -22.02 7.26
N GLN A 95 18.64 -22.09 8.28
CA GLN A 95 17.20 -22.08 8.08
C GLN A 95 16.73 -20.75 7.46
N GLU A 96 17.17 -19.62 8.00
CA GLU A 96 16.87 -18.28 7.49
C GLU A 96 17.37 -18.07 6.05
N GLU A 97 18.56 -18.56 5.73
CA GLU A 97 19.12 -18.50 4.37
C GLU A 97 18.28 -19.31 3.38
N SER A 98 17.82 -20.51 3.78
CA SER A 98 16.93 -21.32 2.94
C SER A 98 15.55 -20.67 2.73
N ALA A 99 14.98 -20.06 3.77
CA ALA A 99 13.71 -19.35 3.70
C ALA A 99 13.83 -18.12 2.79
N ARG A 100 14.92 -17.35 2.93
CA ARG A 100 15.22 -16.20 2.07
C ARG A 100 15.36 -16.62 0.61
N SER A 101 16.09 -17.70 0.32
CA SER A 101 16.24 -18.21 -1.05
C SER A 101 14.90 -18.63 -1.67
N LEU A 102 13.99 -19.19 -0.88
CA LEU A 102 12.64 -19.52 -1.34
C LEU A 102 11.83 -18.25 -1.65
N GLN A 103 11.85 -17.26 -0.75
CA GLN A 103 11.16 -15.98 -0.95
C GLN A 103 11.69 -15.23 -2.18
N GLU A 104 13.00 -15.25 -2.42
CA GLU A 104 13.63 -14.63 -3.58
C GLU A 104 13.13 -15.24 -4.89
N LYS A 105 13.01 -16.58 -4.97
CA LYS A 105 12.43 -17.26 -6.14
C LYS A 105 10.96 -16.91 -6.36
N GLN A 106 10.17 -16.88 -5.29
CA GLN A 106 8.76 -16.49 -5.38
C GLN A 106 8.61 -15.05 -5.89
N MET A 107 9.48 -14.14 -5.45
CA MET A 107 9.50 -12.75 -5.92
C MET A 107 9.88 -12.66 -7.40
N GLU A 108 10.88 -13.43 -7.85
CA GLU A 108 11.27 -13.48 -9.26
C GLU A 108 10.14 -14.01 -10.16
N GLU A 109 9.45 -15.07 -9.73
CA GLU A 109 8.28 -15.60 -10.44
C GLU A 109 7.14 -14.57 -10.52
N LEU A 110 6.85 -13.88 -9.41
CA LEU A 110 5.81 -12.86 -9.36
C LEU A 110 6.13 -11.66 -10.26
N LEU A 111 7.39 -11.20 -10.25
CA LEU A 111 7.86 -10.14 -11.16
C LEU A 111 7.73 -10.56 -12.63
N GLY A 112 8.08 -11.82 -12.95
CA GLY A 112 7.90 -12.38 -14.29
C GLY A 112 6.44 -12.46 -14.72
N ALA A 113 5.53 -12.82 -13.81
CA ALA A 113 4.09 -12.82 -14.08
C ALA A 113 3.54 -11.41 -14.29
N MET A 114 3.96 -10.45 -13.47
CA MET A 114 3.57 -9.04 -13.58
C MET A 114 3.99 -8.45 -14.93
N GLU A 115 5.20 -8.74 -15.42
CA GLU A 115 5.67 -8.27 -16.71
C GLU A 115 4.85 -8.84 -17.88
N LYS A 116 4.43 -10.11 -17.80
CA LYS A 116 3.52 -10.70 -18.81
C LYS A 116 2.17 -10.00 -18.85
N VAL A 117 1.57 -9.73 -17.69
CA VAL A 117 0.29 -9.00 -17.60
C VAL A 117 0.41 -7.60 -18.19
N LYS A 118 1.53 -6.91 -17.93
CA LYS A 118 1.81 -5.59 -18.52
C LYS A 118 1.88 -5.65 -20.05
N GLN A 119 2.57 -6.64 -20.61
CA GLN A 119 2.65 -6.84 -22.07
C GLN A 119 1.28 -7.16 -22.69
N GLU A 120 0.46 -7.97 -22.02
CA GLU A 120 -0.92 -8.24 -22.45
C GLU A 120 -1.79 -6.98 -22.43
N LEU A 121 -1.65 -6.14 -21.41
CA LEU A 121 -2.35 -4.87 -21.32
C LEU A 121 -1.98 -3.92 -22.47
N GLU A 122 -0.70 -3.81 -22.79
CA GLU A 122 -0.22 -3.01 -23.92
C GLU A 122 -0.74 -3.54 -25.26
N SER A 123 -0.75 -4.86 -25.45
CA SER A 123 -1.34 -5.52 -26.63
C SER A 123 -2.84 -5.23 -26.76
N MET A 124 -3.58 -5.29 -25.65
CA MET A 124 -5.02 -4.98 -25.62
C MET A 124 -5.29 -3.50 -25.92
N ARG A 125 -4.48 -2.57 -25.39
CA ARG A 125 -4.56 -1.14 -25.71
C ARG A 125 -4.35 -0.88 -27.20
N ALA A 126 -3.37 -1.52 -27.82
CA ALA A 126 -3.11 -1.38 -29.26
C ALA A 126 -4.29 -1.89 -30.11
N LYS A 127 -4.87 -3.03 -29.73
CA LYS A 127 -6.08 -3.57 -30.40
C LYS A 127 -7.27 -2.63 -30.26
N LEU A 128 -7.50 -2.09 -29.06
CA LEU A 128 -8.58 -1.14 -28.82
C LEU A 128 -8.44 0.11 -29.70
N ALA A 129 -7.25 0.71 -29.74
CA ALA A 129 -6.97 1.86 -30.60
C ALA A 129 -7.23 1.56 -32.09
N SER A 130 -6.80 0.38 -32.57
CA SER A 130 -7.06 -0.05 -33.95
C SER A 130 -8.57 -0.22 -34.24
N THR A 131 -9.33 -0.81 -33.31
CA THR A 131 -10.78 -0.95 -33.48
C THR A 131 -11.51 0.39 -33.45
N GLN A 132 -11.07 1.34 -32.61
CA GLN A 132 -11.64 2.67 -32.53
C GLN A 132 -11.38 3.48 -33.81
N GLN A 133 -10.18 3.38 -34.37
CA GLN A 133 -9.84 3.98 -35.66
C GLN A 133 -10.74 3.43 -36.79
N SER A 134 -10.90 2.11 -36.85
CA SER A 134 -11.79 1.46 -37.84
C SER A 134 -13.24 1.92 -37.69
N LEU A 135 -13.73 2.08 -36.45
CA LEU A 135 -15.07 2.61 -36.20
C LEU A 135 -15.22 4.04 -36.72
N CYS A 136 -14.27 4.93 -36.39
CA CYS A 136 -14.26 6.30 -36.87
C CYS A 136 -14.28 6.39 -38.40
N GLU A 137 -13.51 5.54 -39.09
CA GLU A 137 -13.52 5.46 -40.55
C GLU A 137 -14.88 5.02 -41.10
N LYS A 138 -15.55 4.06 -40.45
CA LYS A 138 -16.91 3.63 -40.83
C LYS A 138 -17.94 4.72 -40.59
N GLU A 139 -17.85 5.46 -39.49
CA GLU A 139 -18.73 6.59 -39.19
C GLU A 139 -18.57 7.72 -40.22
N ALA A 140 -17.32 8.07 -40.55
CA ALA A 140 -17.02 9.02 -41.60
C ALA A 140 -17.59 8.57 -42.96
N HIS A 141 -17.43 7.29 -43.31
CA HIS A 141 -17.98 6.73 -44.54
C HIS A 141 -19.52 6.77 -44.57
N LEU A 142 -20.18 6.45 -43.46
CA LEU A 142 -21.64 6.54 -43.34
C LEU A 142 -22.13 7.99 -43.45
N SER A 143 -21.40 8.95 -42.88
CA SER A 143 -21.71 10.38 -43.02
C SER A 143 -21.65 10.81 -44.49
N THR A 144 -20.60 10.43 -45.20
CA THR A 144 -20.47 10.69 -46.65
C THR A 144 -21.61 10.07 -47.44
N LEU A 145 -21.95 8.80 -47.20
CA LEU A 145 -23.07 8.12 -47.89
C LEU A 145 -24.41 8.80 -47.60
N ARG A 146 -24.64 9.30 -46.38
CA ARG A 146 -25.85 10.08 -46.04
C ARG A 146 -25.90 11.38 -46.84
N ALA A 147 -24.78 12.12 -46.90
CA ALA A 147 -24.70 13.35 -47.67
C ALA A 147 -24.92 13.11 -49.17
N GLU A 148 -24.30 12.07 -49.73
CA GLU A 148 -24.51 11.66 -51.12
C GLU A 148 -25.98 11.30 -51.36
N ARG A 149 -26.61 10.51 -50.48
CA ARG A 149 -28.02 10.15 -50.60
C ARG A 149 -28.93 11.38 -50.61
N ARG A 150 -28.65 12.39 -49.78
CA ARG A 150 -29.37 13.68 -49.77
C ARG A 150 -29.22 14.40 -51.10
N LYS A 151 -27.99 14.52 -51.61
CA LYS A 151 -27.72 15.14 -52.91
C LYS A 151 -28.47 14.44 -54.06
N HIS A 152 -28.43 13.11 -54.11
CA HIS A 152 -29.17 12.36 -55.14
C HIS A 152 -30.68 12.57 -55.04
N LEU A 153 -31.22 12.70 -53.81
CA LEU A 153 -32.64 12.99 -53.61
C LEU A 153 -33.01 14.39 -54.13
N GLU A 154 -32.16 15.38 -53.89
CA GLU A 154 -32.31 16.74 -54.43
C GLU A 154 -32.33 16.74 -55.96
N GLU A 155 -31.33 16.10 -56.59
CA GLU A 155 -31.22 15.98 -58.06
C GLU A 155 -32.46 15.31 -58.68
N VAL A 156 -32.97 14.22 -58.07
CA VAL A 156 -34.18 13.54 -58.54
C VAL A 156 -35.43 14.43 -58.43
N LEU A 157 -35.56 15.19 -57.34
CA LEU A 157 -36.69 16.10 -57.15
C LEU A 157 -36.63 17.28 -58.13
N GLU A 158 -35.44 17.78 -58.44
CA GLU A 158 -35.22 18.82 -59.45
C GLU A 158 -35.56 18.31 -60.86
N MET A 159 -35.03 17.16 -61.27
CA MET A 159 -35.38 16.55 -62.57
C MET A 159 -36.89 16.33 -62.73
N LYS A 160 -37.58 15.92 -61.65
CA LYS A 160 -39.05 15.77 -61.66
C LYS A 160 -39.76 17.11 -61.86
N GLN A 161 -39.25 18.18 -61.27
CA GLN A 161 -39.79 19.54 -61.43
C GLN A 161 -39.61 20.03 -62.87
N GLU A 162 -38.42 19.86 -63.44
CA GLU A 162 -38.09 20.24 -64.82
C GLU A 162 -38.95 19.48 -65.83
N ALA A 163 -39.13 18.16 -65.65
CA ALA A 163 -39.98 17.35 -66.52
C ALA A 163 -41.45 17.83 -66.52
N LEU A 164 -41.98 18.21 -65.35
CA LEU A 164 -43.33 18.77 -65.25
C LEU A 164 -43.44 20.14 -65.94
N LEU A 165 -42.44 21.01 -65.75
CA LEU A 165 -42.38 22.32 -66.42
C LEU A 165 -42.29 22.17 -67.94
N ALA A 166 -41.46 21.25 -68.43
CA ALA A 166 -41.33 20.96 -69.86
C ALA A 166 -42.66 20.46 -70.45
N ALA A 167 -43.34 19.53 -69.77
CA ALA A 167 -44.65 19.04 -70.20
C ALA A 167 -45.72 20.16 -70.21
N ILE A 168 -45.73 21.06 -69.23
CA ILE A 168 -46.62 22.24 -69.23
C ILE A 168 -46.31 23.14 -70.42
N SER A 169 -45.03 23.45 -70.65
CA SER A 169 -44.59 24.28 -71.77
C SER A 169 -44.96 23.67 -73.12
N GLU A 170 -44.87 22.35 -73.27
CA GLU A 170 -45.31 21.63 -74.46
C GLU A 170 -46.83 21.78 -74.67
N LYS A 171 -47.64 21.66 -73.61
CA LYS A 171 -49.09 21.88 -73.68
C LYS A 171 -49.43 23.32 -74.06
N ASP A 172 -48.72 24.31 -73.51
CA ASP A 172 -48.92 25.73 -73.87
C ASP A 172 -48.56 26.00 -75.34
N ALA A 173 -47.47 25.42 -75.86
CA ALA A 173 -47.10 25.53 -77.27
C ALA A 173 -48.17 24.91 -78.19
N ASN A 174 -48.69 23.72 -77.83
CA ASN A 174 -49.75 23.04 -78.59
C ASN A 174 -51.07 23.84 -78.59
N ILE A 175 -51.46 24.44 -77.45
CA ILE A 175 -52.61 25.34 -77.36
C ILE A 175 -52.42 26.53 -78.30
N ALA A 176 -51.27 27.22 -78.21
CA ALA A 176 -50.98 28.38 -79.05
C ALA A 176 -51.02 28.04 -80.54
N LEU A 177 -50.44 26.89 -80.94
CA LEU A 177 -50.49 26.41 -82.31
C LEU A 177 -51.92 26.18 -82.79
N LEU A 178 -52.76 25.48 -82.02
CA LEU A 178 -54.16 25.22 -82.41
C LEU A 178 -55.01 26.50 -82.45
N GLU A 179 -54.79 27.44 -81.53
CA GLU A 179 -55.47 28.74 -81.48
C GLU A 179 -55.10 29.63 -82.68
N LEU A 180 -53.84 29.56 -83.16
CA LEU A 180 -53.39 30.27 -84.36
C LEU A 180 -53.81 29.56 -85.67
N SER A 181 -53.84 28.22 -85.69
CA SER A 181 -54.03 27.43 -86.91
C SER A 181 -55.49 27.24 -87.34
N SER A 182 -56.46 27.36 -86.41
CA SER A 182 -57.87 27.19 -86.78
C SER A 182 -58.81 28.05 -85.97
N SER A 183 -59.31 29.10 -86.63
CA SER A 183 -60.37 29.95 -86.08
C SER A 183 -61.73 29.34 -86.43
N LYS A 184 -62.51 28.94 -85.41
CA LYS A 184 -63.95 28.60 -85.46
C LYS A 184 -64.39 27.16 -85.82
N LYS A 185 -63.50 26.17 -85.89
CA LYS A 185 -63.93 24.74 -85.97
C LYS A 185 -64.20 24.19 -84.57
N LYS A 186 -65.43 23.69 -84.34
CA LYS A 186 -65.87 23.12 -83.04
C LYS A 186 -64.90 22.04 -82.53
N LYS A 187 -64.45 21.14 -83.41
CA LYS A 187 -63.50 20.07 -83.06
C LYS A 187 -62.17 20.61 -82.51
N THR A 188 -61.65 21.71 -83.07
CA THR A 188 -60.41 22.31 -82.55
C THR A 188 -60.62 23.02 -81.22
N GLN A 189 -61.78 23.66 -81.02
CA GLN A 189 -62.12 24.26 -79.72
C GLN A 189 -62.22 23.20 -78.62
N ASP A 190 -62.82 22.04 -78.92
CA ASP A 190 -62.92 20.94 -77.98
C ASP A 190 -61.53 20.38 -77.61
N GLU A 191 -60.61 20.30 -78.59
CA GLU A 191 -59.23 19.86 -78.38
C GLU A 191 -58.41 20.88 -77.55
N VAL A 192 -58.55 22.17 -77.81
CA VAL A 192 -57.96 23.24 -76.97
C VAL A 192 -58.51 23.17 -75.54
N ALA A 193 -59.81 22.94 -75.37
CA ALA A 193 -60.41 22.78 -74.04
C ALA A 193 -59.90 21.54 -73.31
N LEU A 194 -59.63 20.44 -74.02
CA LEU A 194 -58.99 19.24 -73.47
C LEU A 194 -57.55 19.55 -73.01
N LEU A 195 -56.73 20.16 -73.87
CA LEU A 195 -55.34 20.53 -73.57
C LEU A 195 -55.24 21.48 -72.38
N LYS A 196 -56.16 22.45 -72.25
CA LYS A 196 -56.23 23.34 -71.08
C LYS A 196 -56.49 22.56 -69.78
N ARG A 197 -57.43 21.60 -69.80
CA ARG A 197 -57.67 20.73 -68.62
C ARG A 197 -56.47 19.84 -68.30
N GLU A 198 -55.79 19.30 -69.30
CA GLU A 198 -54.56 18.52 -69.08
C GLU A 198 -53.44 19.38 -68.50
N LYS A 199 -53.26 20.60 -69.00
CA LYS A 199 -52.30 21.56 -68.44
C LYS A 199 -52.62 21.89 -66.99
N ASP A 200 -53.88 22.17 -66.66
CA ASP A 200 -54.29 22.50 -65.29
C ASP A 200 -53.97 21.34 -64.32
N ARG A 201 -54.13 20.09 -64.77
CA ARG A 201 -53.70 18.91 -64.01
C ARG A 201 -52.18 18.86 -63.80
N LEU A 202 -51.39 19.15 -64.83
CA LEU A 202 -49.92 19.21 -64.71
C LEU A 202 -49.47 20.34 -63.78
N VAL A 203 -50.12 21.50 -63.83
CA VAL A 203 -49.85 22.63 -62.93
C VAL A 203 -50.18 22.27 -61.48
N GLN A 204 -51.28 21.56 -61.23
CA GLN A 204 -51.60 21.04 -59.90
C GLN A 204 -50.55 20.03 -59.42
N GLN A 205 -50.10 19.12 -60.29
CA GLN A 205 -49.02 18.17 -59.96
C GLN A 205 -47.70 18.88 -59.64
N LEU A 206 -47.35 19.95 -60.37
CA LEU A 206 -46.16 20.77 -60.11
C LEU A 206 -46.24 21.44 -58.74
N LYS A 207 -47.39 22.05 -58.39
CA LYS A 207 -47.60 22.65 -57.07
C LYS A 207 -47.45 21.63 -55.95
N GLN A 208 -48.05 20.45 -56.10
CA GLN A 208 -47.92 19.37 -55.13
C GLN A 208 -46.48 18.88 -55.01
N GLN A 209 -45.76 18.73 -56.14
CA GLN A 209 -44.37 18.33 -56.14
C GLN A 209 -43.49 19.36 -55.43
N THR A 210 -43.72 20.66 -55.66
CA THR A 210 -42.94 21.74 -55.03
C THR A 210 -43.16 21.75 -53.51
N GLN A 211 -44.40 21.55 -53.07
CA GLN A 211 -44.72 21.44 -51.65
C GLN A 211 -44.10 20.19 -51.02
N ASN A 212 -44.16 19.04 -51.69
CA ASN A 212 -43.55 17.80 -51.21
C ASN A 212 -42.03 17.92 -51.12
N ARG A 213 -41.39 18.58 -52.09
CA ARG A 213 -39.95 18.85 -52.08
C ARG A 213 -39.58 19.68 -50.86
N MET A 214 -40.26 20.79 -50.61
CA MET A 214 -39.98 21.63 -49.43
C MET A 214 -40.13 20.86 -48.11
N LYS A 215 -41.16 20.01 -47.99
CA LYS A 215 -41.37 19.20 -46.79
C LYS A 215 -40.25 18.17 -46.57
N LEU A 216 -39.90 17.42 -47.61
CA LEU A 216 -38.82 16.44 -47.53
C LEU A 216 -37.46 17.08 -47.25
N MET A 217 -37.22 18.27 -47.77
CA MET A 217 -35.99 19.02 -47.49
C MET A 217 -35.94 19.47 -46.03
N ALA A 218 -37.07 19.85 -45.42
CA ALA A 218 -37.10 20.17 -43.99
C ALA A 218 -36.84 18.95 -43.10
N ASP A 219 -37.50 17.82 -43.39
CA ASP A 219 -37.41 16.59 -42.58
C ASP A 219 -36.00 15.94 -42.61
N ASN A 220 -35.17 16.20 -43.64
CA ASN A 220 -33.82 15.61 -43.76
C ASN A 220 -32.70 16.44 -43.08
N TYR A 221 -32.95 17.68 -42.67
CA TYR A 221 -31.95 18.52 -41.98
C TYR A 221 -31.94 18.31 -40.46
N GLU A 222 -33.03 17.81 -39.86
CA GLU A 222 -33.08 17.54 -38.41
C GLU A 222 -32.21 16.34 -37.99
N ASP A 223 -31.96 15.36 -38.88
CA ASP A 223 -31.12 14.18 -38.60
C ASP A 223 -29.62 14.52 -38.45
N ASP A 224 -29.15 15.60 -39.08
CA ASP A 224 -27.74 16.04 -39.05
C ASP A 224 -27.41 16.80 -37.75
N HIS A 225 -28.37 17.52 -37.17
CA HIS A 225 -28.17 18.32 -35.95
C HIS A 225 -28.22 17.53 -34.64
N LEU A 226 -28.68 16.28 -34.68
CA LEU A 226 -28.68 15.39 -33.51
C LEU A 226 -27.41 14.53 -33.39
N LYS A 227 -26.52 14.55 -34.41
CA LYS A 227 -25.34 13.65 -34.46
C LYS A 227 -24.04 14.25 -34.97
N THR A 228 -23.92 15.56 -35.16
CA THR A 228 -22.61 16.21 -35.24
C THR A 228 -21.99 16.33 -33.86
N ALA A 229 -21.46 15.23 -33.34
CA ALA A 229 -20.39 15.26 -32.35
C ALA A 229 -19.34 14.18 -32.66
N PRO A 230 -18.50 14.36 -33.70
CA PRO A 230 -17.19 13.77 -33.75
C PRO A 230 -16.18 14.82 -33.26
N ASP A 231 -15.93 14.86 -31.95
CA ASP A 231 -14.74 15.52 -31.41
C ASP A 231 -14.30 14.81 -30.13
N HIS A 232 -13.69 13.63 -30.34
CA HIS A 232 -12.75 13.06 -29.38
C HIS A 232 -11.51 13.97 -29.31
N ALA A 233 -11.60 15.07 -28.57
CA ALA A 233 -10.44 15.71 -27.95
C ALA A 233 -10.78 16.83 -26.95
N ASN A 234 -12.00 17.39 -26.89
CA ASN A 234 -12.23 18.59 -26.05
C ASN A 234 -13.68 18.92 -25.64
N HIS A 235 -14.64 17.98 -25.65
CA HIS A 235 -15.97 18.25 -25.12
C HIS A 235 -16.09 17.89 -23.65
N LYS A 236 -16.38 18.92 -22.82
CA LYS A 236 -16.85 18.73 -21.44
C LYS A 236 -18.01 17.70 -21.45
N PRO A 237 -18.02 16.74 -20.52
CA PRO A 237 -19.11 15.79 -20.41
C PRO A 237 -20.46 16.51 -20.23
N SER A 238 -21.51 15.99 -20.86
CA SER A 238 -22.89 16.47 -20.67
C SER A 238 -23.28 16.31 -19.19
N PRO A 239 -24.15 17.18 -18.62
CA PRO A 239 -24.63 17.03 -17.23
C PRO A 239 -25.06 15.59 -16.90
N ASP A 240 -25.82 14.97 -17.79
CA ASP A 240 -26.33 13.59 -17.66
C ASP A 240 -25.21 12.53 -17.58
N GLN A 241 -24.02 12.81 -18.13
CA GLN A 241 -22.87 11.91 -18.07
C GLN A 241 -22.04 12.10 -16.79
N MET A 242 -22.18 13.24 -16.11
CA MET A 242 -21.44 13.59 -14.89
C MET A 242 -22.13 13.14 -13.60
N VAL A 243 -23.48 13.10 -13.60
CA VAL A 243 -24.26 12.70 -12.42
C VAL A 243 -23.97 11.25 -11.98
N PRO A 244 -23.90 10.23 -12.87
CA PRO A 244 -23.68 8.86 -12.41
C PRO A 244 -22.31 8.63 -11.72
N PRO A 245 -21.17 9.15 -12.24
CA PRO A 245 -19.90 9.09 -11.52
C PRO A 245 -19.93 9.78 -10.14
N LEU A 246 -20.58 10.94 -10.04
CA LEU A 246 -20.76 11.68 -8.79
C LEU A 246 -21.53 10.88 -7.74
N LEU A 247 -22.65 10.26 -8.13
CA LEU A 247 -23.44 9.40 -7.25
C LEU A 247 -22.64 8.18 -6.80
N ALA A 248 -21.88 7.55 -7.70
CA ALA A 248 -21.02 6.42 -7.35
C ALA A 248 -19.93 6.83 -6.34
N LEU A 249 -19.27 7.98 -6.54
CA LEU A 249 -18.28 8.52 -5.62
C LEU A 249 -18.90 8.81 -4.24
N SER A 250 -20.07 9.43 -4.19
CA SER A 250 -20.78 9.68 -2.94
C SER A 250 -21.17 8.41 -2.18
N GLN A 251 -21.65 7.39 -2.90
CA GLN A 251 -21.97 6.09 -2.30
C GLN A 251 -20.71 5.42 -1.74
N ASN A 252 -19.59 5.46 -2.47
CA ASN A 252 -18.32 4.92 -2.01
C ASN A 252 -17.80 5.67 -0.77
N ARG A 253 -17.87 7.00 -0.77
CA ARG A 253 -17.54 7.83 0.39
C ARG A 253 -18.40 7.46 1.61
N SER A 254 -19.69 7.24 1.42
CA SER A 254 -20.60 6.83 2.50
C SER A 254 -20.23 5.46 3.08
N LYS A 255 -19.90 4.48 2.23
CA LYS A 255 -19.38 3.17 2.67
C LYS A 255 -18.07 3.30 3.43
N LEU A 256 -17.15 4.12 2.93
CA LEU A 256 -15.86 4.36 3.59
C LEU A 256 -16.04 5.02 4.96
N LYS A 257 -16.99 5.97 5.11
CA LYS A 257 -17.32 6.55 6.42
C LYS A 257 -17.79 5.52 7.43
N LEU A 258 -18.66 4.61 7.01
CA LEU A 258 -19.15 3.50 7.84
C LEU A 258 -18.02 2.56 8.23
N TYR A 259 -17.12 2.23 7.30
CA TYR A 259 -15.95 1.41 7.57
C TYR A 259 -15.03 2.06 8.61
N ILE A 260 -14.71 3.34 8.43
CA ILE A 260 -13.89 4.10 9.39
C ILE A 260 -14.58 4.17 10.76
N ALA A 261 -15.90 4.37 10.80
CA ALA A 261 -16.66 4.41 12.04
C ALA A 261 -16.55 3.07 12.80
N HIS A 262 -16.72 1.96 12.09
CA HIS A 262 -16.56 0.63 12.66
C HIS A 262 -15.15 0.38 13.22
N LEU A 263 -14.11 0.73 12.46
CA LEU A 263 -12.72 0.63 12.94
C LEU A 263 -12.49 1.50 14.18
N THR A 264 -13.05 2.70 14.17
CA THR A 264 -12.95 3.65 15.29
C THR A 264 -13.63 3.10 16.54
N ASP A 265 -14.80 2.48 16.42
CA ASP A 265 -15.52 1.85 17.54
C ASP A 265 -14.71 0.68 18.12
N LEU A 266 -14.14 -0.19 17.28
CA LEU A 266 -13.27 -1.28 17.72
C LEU A 266 -12.04 -0.78 18.47
N CYS A 267 -11.46 0.34 18.05
CA CYS A 267 -10.35 0.99 18.76
C CYS A 267 -10.80 1.53 20.12
N HIS A 268 -11.96 2.19 20.19
CA HIS A 268 -12.48 2.75 21.45
C HIS A 268 -12.80 1.66 22.48
N ASP A 269 -13.32 0.52 22.04
CA ASP A 269 -13.61 -0.63 22.91
C ASP A 269 -12.34 -1.25 23.50
N ARG A 270 -11.20 -1.14 22.80
CA ARG A 270 -9.89 -1.61 23.27
C ARG A 270 -9.19 -0.58 24.16
N ASP A 271 -8.90 0.59 23.60
CA ASP A 271 -8.27 1.71 24.28
C ASP A 271 -8.56 3.02 23.51
N PRO A 272 -9.36 3.94 24.08
CA PRO A 272 -9.68 5.22 23.46
C PRO A 272 -8.45 6.08 23.11
N SER A 273 -7.30 5.83 23.72
CA SER A 273 -6.09 6.62 23.47
C SER A 273 -5.39 6.30 22.14
N ILE A 274 -5.69 5.16 21.51
CA ILE A 274 -5.07 4.70 20.24
C ILE A 274 -5.23 5.74 19.12
N LEU A 275 -6.41 6.36 19.04
CA LEU A 275 -6.76 7.33 18.00
C LEU A 275 -6.64 8.79 18.48
N SER A 276 -6.10 9.04 19.68
CA SER A 276 -6.04 10.38 20.30
C SER A 276 -5.25 11.42 19.49
N GLN A 277 -4.35 10.97 18.61
CA GLN A 277 -3.53 11.83 17.74
C GLN A 277 -4.17 12.07 16.37
N LEU A 278 -5.27 11.38 16.05
CA LEU A 278 -5.94 11.49 14.76
C LEU A 278 -7.15 12.42 14.88
N THR A 279 -7.31 13.31 13.90
CA THR A 279 -8.47 14.20 13.80
C THR A 279 -9.19 13.89 12.48
N PRO A 280 -10.50 13.57 12.51
CA PRO A 280 -11.24 13.31 11.29
C PRO A 280 -11.36 14.59 10.44
N PRO A 281 -11.39 14.46 9.10
CA PRO A 281 -11.68 15.59 8.22
C PRO A 281 -13.02 16.26 8.54
N SER A 282 -13.15 17.56 8.28
CA SER A 282 -14.35 18.34 8.66
C SER A 282 -15.65 17.81 8.04
N HIS A 283 -15.58 17.27 6.82
CA HIS A 283 -16.72 16.69 6.11
C HIS A 283 -17.04 15.25 6.54
N TYR A 284 -16.25 14.63 7.42
CA TYR A 284 -16.47 13.24 7.86
C TYR A 284 -17.88 13.03 8.43
N HIS A 285 -18.32 13.93 9.31
CA HIS A 285 -19.63 13.87 9.97
C HIS A 285 -20.80 14.42 9.13
N HIS A 286 -20.53 14.96 7.94
CA HIS A 286 -21.54 15.55 7.08
C HIS A 286 -22.08 14.51 6.09
N SER A 287 -23.38 14.28 6.09
CA SER A 287 -24.06 13.45 5.09
C SER A 287 -24.64 14.31 3.99
N ASN A 288 -24.77 13.74 2.79
CA ASN A 288 -25.47 14.43 1.72
C ASN A 288 -26.97 14.60 2.07
N PRO A 289 -27.61 15.70 1.64
CA PRO A 289 -29.05 15.87 1.75
C PRO A 289 -29.82 14.72 1.09
N GLU A 290 -31.03 14.41 1.59
CA GLU A 290 -31.90 13.36 1.04
C GLU A 290 -32.26 13.64 -0.43
N ASP A 291 -32.40 14.91 -0.80
CA ASP A 291 -32.76 15.36 -2.15
C ASP A 291 -31.55 15.62 -3.06
N TRP A 292 -30.33 15.26 -2.64
CA TRP A 292 -29.09 15.61 -3.34
C TRP A 292 -29.04 15.07 -4.79
N GLU A 293 -29.57 13.87 -5.03
CA GLU A 293 -29.64 13.31 -6.39
C GLU A 293 -30.56 14.13 -7.31
N GLU A 294 -31.69 14.61 -6.79
CA GLU A 294 -32.59 15.49 -7.56
C GLU A 294 -32.01 16.89 -7.77
N GLU A 295 -31.18 17.37 -6.85
CA GLU A 295 -30.45 18.64 -7.00
C GLU A 295 -29.37 18.53 -8.06
N LEU A 296 -28.60 17.44 -8.09
CA LEU A 296 -27.57 17.19 -9.11
C LEU A 296 -28.16 17.20 -10.54
N GLN A 297 -29.36 16.64 -10.73
CA GLN A 297 -30.05 16.63 -12.03
C GLN A 297 -30.47 18.04 -12.51
N LYS A 298 -30.50 19.04 -11.61
CA LYS A 298 -30.89 20.41 -11.91
C LYS A 298 -29.69 21.36 -12.06
N MET A 299 -28.48 20.88 -11.80
CA MET A 299 -27.25 21.68 -11.83
C MET A 299 -26.71 21.91 -13.24
N SER A 300 -25.98 23.02 -13.43
CA SER A 300 -25.22 23.25 -14.66
C SER A 300 -23.96 22.38 -14.72
N VAL A 301 -23.38 22.22 -15.91
CA VAL A 301 -22.10 21.49 -16.10
C VAL A 301 -21.00 22.03 -15.19
N GLU A 302 -20.88 23.35 -15.07
CA GLU A 302 -19.85 24.01 -14.25
C GLU A 302 -20.05 23.74 -12.75
N GLN A 303 -21.30 23.65 -12.31
CA GLN A 303 -21.63 23.28 -10.93
C GLN A 303 -21.33 21.81 -10.66
N LEU A 304 -21.65 20.91 -11.61
CA LEU A 304 -21.34 19.49 -11.51
C LEU A 304 -19.84 19.20 -11.52
N GLU A 305 -19.05 19.94 -12.31
CA GLU A 305 -17.59 19.84 -12.28
C GLU A 305 -17.01 20.27 -10.93
N TRP A 306 -17.52 21.35 -10.37
CA TRP A 306 -17.12 21.81 -9.04
C TRP A 306 -17.49 20.79 -7.96
N GLU A 307 -18.71 20.27 -7.98
CA GLU A 307 -19.15 19.21 -7.04
C GLU A 307 -18.32 17.93 -7.20
N LEU A 308 -17.92 17.59 -8.43
CA LEU A 308 -17.06 16.44 -8.69
C LEU A 308 -15.67 16.64 -8.07
N GLU A 309 -15.06 17.80 -8.29
CA GLU A 309 -13.75 18.14 -7.71
C GLU A 309 -13.80 18.14 -6.17
N VAL A 310 -14.88 18.67 -5.58
CA VAL A 310 -15.10 18.63 -4.12
C VAL A 310 -15.26 17.18 -3.64
N CYS A 311 -16.10 16.38 -4.30
CA CYS A 311 -16.31 14.98 -3.94
C CYS A 311 -15.03 14.14 -4.03
N GLU A 312 -14.23 14.34 -5.08
CA GLU A 312 -12.94 13.65 -5.27
C GLU A 312 -11.94 14.04 -4.19
N LYS A 313 -11.81 15.35 -3.92
CA LYS A 313 -10.93 15.86 -2.86
C LYS A 313 -11.34 15.30 -1.49
N GLU A 314 -12.61 15.39 -1.15
CA GLU A 314 -13.15 14.88 0.11
C GLU A 314 -13.00 13.36 0.24
N SER A 315 -13.16 12.62 -0.86
CA SER A 315 -12.91 11.17 -0.88
C SER A 315 -11.44 10.85 -0.66
N GLY A 316 -10.52 11.65 -1.22
CA GLY A 316 -9.09 11.53 -1.00
C GLY A 316 -8.70 11.76 0.46
N GLU A 317 -9.15 12.87 1.06
CA GLU A 317 -8.91 13.18 2.47
C GLU A 317 -9.48 12.10 3.41
N LEU A 318 -10.64 11.53 3.05
CA LEU A 318 -11.25 10.44 3.80
C LEU A 318 -10.45 9.14 3.70
N GLN A 319 -9.90 8.83 2.52
CA GLN A 319 -9.06 7.66 2.31
C GLN A 319 -7.73 7.78 3.08
N GLU A 320 -7.11 8.96 3.09
CA GLU A 320 -5.91 9.22 3.90
C GLU A 320 -6.19 9.06 5.40
N TYR A 321 -7.35 9.54 5.86
CA TYR A 321 -7.77 9.34 7.24
C TYR A 321 -8.00 7.85 7.56
N ALA A 322 -8.67 7.10 6.68
CA ALA A 322 -8.84 5.65 6.84
C ALA A 322 -7.50 4.91 6.96
N ASN A 323 -6.54 5.25 6.09
CA ASN A 323 -5.20 4.67 6.11
C ASN A 323 -4.47 5.01 7.42
N SER A 324 -4.62 6.23 7.92
CA SER A 324 -4.04 6.66 9.20
C SER A 324 -4.62 5.89 10.39
N VAL A 325 -5.94 5.65 10.38
CA VAL A 325 -6.61 4.80 11.39
C VAL A 325 -6.09 3.37 11.31
N LEU A 326 -6.03 2.77 10.12
CA LEU A 326 -5.49 1.43 9.93
C LEU A 326 -4.04 1.30 10.38
N GLN A 327 -3.21 2.32 10.14
CA GLN A 327 -1.83 2.36 10.59
C GLN A 327 -1.74 2.39 12.13
N GLN A 328 -2.56 3.21 12.79
CA GLN A 328 -2.62 3.20 14.26
C GLN A 328 -3.09 1.84 14.80
N ILE A 329 -4.04 1.18 14.13
CA ILE A 329 -4.45 -0.16 14.53
C ILE A 329 -3.29 -1.14 14.38
N ALA A 330 -2.57 -1.11 13.25
CA ALA A 330 -1.42 -1.98 13.02
C ALA A 330 -0.33 -1.83 14.08
N ASP A 331 -0.07 -0.58 14.51
CA ASP A 331 1.01 -0.27 15.45
C ASP A 331 0.65 -0.60 16.91
N TYR A 332 -0.61 -0.45 17.31
CA TYR A 332 -1.04 -0.56 18.71
C TYR A 332 -1.91 -1.79 19.02
N CYS A 333 -2.74 -2.28 18.07
CA CYS A 333 -3.69 -3.38 18.26
C CYS A 333 -3.91 -4.19 16.95
N PRO A 334 -2.87 -4.89 16.44
CA PRO A 334 -2.95 -5.59 15.15
C PRO A 334 -3.98 -6.73 15.13
N ASP A 335 -4.41 -7.25 16.28
CA ASP A 335 -5.47 -8.26 16.41
C ASP A 335 -6.83 -7.77 15.88
N ILE A 336 -7.08 -6.46 15.91
CA ILE A 336 -8.29 -5.86 15.32
C ILE A 336 -8.27 -6.03 13.79
N LEU A 337 -7.10 -5.91 13.13
CA LEU A 337 -7.01 -6.11 11.68
C LEU A 337 -7.32 -7.56 11.30
N GLU A 338 -6.85 -8.53 12.10
CA GLU A 338 -7.15 -9.94 11.90
C GLU A 338 -8.65 -10.23 12.05
N GLN A 339 -9.32 -9.63 13.04
CA GLN A 339 -10.78 -9.74 13.20
C GLN A 339 -11.55 -9.17 12.00
N VAL A 340 -11.14 -8.01 11.48
CA VAL A 340 -11.78 -7.37 10.33
C VAL A 340 -11.56 -8.20 9.05
N VAL A 341 -10.37 -8.75 8.84
CA VAL A 341 -10.06 -9.63 7.70
C VAL A 341 -10.91 -10.90 7.77
N ASN A 342 -10.98 -11.56 8.92
CA ASN A 342 -11.79 -12.77 9.10
C ASN A 342 -13.29 -12.49 8.85
N ALA A 343 -13.81 -11.37 9.34
CA ALA A 343 -15.21 -10.99 9.11
C ALA A 343 -15.52 -10.70 7.62
N LEU A 344 -14.56 -10.15 6.87
CA LEU A 344 -14.69 -9.93 5.43
C LEU A 344 -14.64 -11.25 4.65
N GLU A 345 -13.79 -12.19 5.06
CA GLU A 345 -13.69 -13.53 4.46
C GLU A 345 -14.95 -14.38 4.73
N GLU A 346 -15.57 -14.25 5.90
CA GLU A 346 -16.84 -14.92 6.24
C GLU A 346 -18.07 -14.32 5.52
N SER A 347 -17.94 -13.10 4.99
CA SER A 347 -19.02 -12.37 4.30
C SER A 347 -19.01 -12.54 2.77
N CYS A 348 -18.01 -13.24 2.21
CA CYS A 348 -17.86 -13.55 0.78
C CYS A 348 -18.24 -15.00 0.49
#